data_AF-A0A4P8QGM5-F1
#
_entry.id   AF-A0A4P8QGM5-F1
#
_cell.length_a   1.000
_cell.length_b   1.000
_cell.length_c   1.000
_cell.angle_alpha   90.00
_cell.angle_beta   90.00
_cell.angle_gamma   90.00
#
_symmetry.space_group_name_H-M   'P 1'
#
loop_
_entity.id
_entity.type
_entity.pdbx_description
1 polymer ?
#
loop_
_entity_poly.entity_id
_entity_poly.type
_entity_poly.pdbx_seq_one_letter_code
_entity_poly.pdbx_strand_id
1 'polypeptide(L)'
;MARRRALLSGLFSRKSPAAPAEDTMNPFERPTRLEPEEPDALSLALAEIEAGALEIYAQAGLPIQPGHYRSDPDTGDWVFMARQIEPSERFALALRYPPEQGWRFARLEDLGARSGHEDVRAAARLMADVATLRASRRAVLTQDHLLTAMELGAAWRALRDAQAVRTSRLTLSAPEPARPKALKGDKPSRPR
;
A
#
# COMPACT_ATOMS: atom_id res chain seq x y z
N MET A 1 -12.81 46.46 -83.59
CA MET A 1 -14.15 46.04 -84.02
C MET A 1 -14.21 44.52 -84.05
N ALA A 2 -15.09 43.93 -83.23
CA ALA A 2 -15.71 42.59 -83.35
C ALA A 2 -14.80 41.33 -83.41
N ARG A 3 -15.17 40.15 -82.91
CA ARG A 3 -16.25 39.63 -82.06
C ARG A 3 -15.82 38.20 -81.67
N ARG A 4 -16.32 37.77 -80.52
CA ARG A 4 -16.25 36.43 -79.90
C ARG A 4 -16.41 35.26 -80.89
N ARG A 5 -15.73 34.15 -80.60
CA ARG A 5 -16.34 32.81 -80.52
C ARG A 5 -15.55 31.92 -79.56
N ALA A 6 -16.18 31.67 -78.40
CA ALA A 6 -15.86 30.55 -77.53
C ALA A 6 -16.34 29.25 -78.19
N LEU A 7 -15.70 28.13 -77.86
CA LEU A 7 -16.30 26.89 -77.35
C LEU A 7 -15.35 25.71 -77.60
N LEU A 8 -15.14 24.93 -76.53
CA LEU A 8 -14.84 23.49 -76.43
C LEU A 8 -13.87 23.28 -75.25
N SER A 9 -14.34 23.44 -74.02
CA SER A 9 -14.93 22.37 -73.19
C SER A 9 -14.00 21.17 -72.98
N GLY A 10 -13.43 21.13 -71.77
CA GLY A 10 -13.28 19.91 -70.98
C GLY A 10 -12.20 18.93 -71.41
N LEU A 11 -11.26 18.65 -70.50
CA LEU A 11 -11.02 17.27 -70.02
C LEU A 11 -9.77 17.11 -69.14
N PHE A 12 -9.26 18.13 -68.45
CA PHE A 12 -8.24 17.88 -67.41
C PHE A 12 -8.49 18.69 -66.14
N SER A 13 -9.68 18.49 -65.55
CA SER A 13 -9.86 18.75 -64.12
C SER A 13 -9.20 17.62 -63.35
N ARG A 14 -7.87 17.66 -63.20
CA ARG A 14 -7.21 16.94 -62.11
C ARG A 14 -7.47 17.74 -60.85
N LYS A 15 -8.59 17.43 -60.21
CA LYS A 15 -8.81 17.65 -58.78
C LYS A 15 -7.62 16.99 -58.07
N SER A 16 -6.66 17.81 -57.64
CA SER A 16 -5.60 17.34 -56.74
C SER A 16 -6.32 16.77 -55.52
N PRO A 17 -6.10 15.48 -55.16
CA PRO A 17 -6.53 15.02 -53.87
C PRO A 17 -5.72 15.84 -52.86
N ALA A 18 -6.41 16.64 -52.04
CA ALA A 18 -5.81 17.18 -50.84
C ALA A 18 -5.21 15.99 -50.10
N ALA A 19 -3.89 16.06 -49.84
CA ALA A 19 -3.24 15.13 -48.93
C ALA A 19 -4.08 15.05 -47.65
N PRO A 20 -4.26 13.86 -47.05
CA PRO A 20 -4.77 13.83 -45.69
C PRO A 20 -3.87 14.76 -44.89
N ALA A 21 -4.47 15.64 -44.09
CA ALA A 21 -3.73 16.38 -43.08
C ALA A 21 -3.05 15.32 -42.22
N GLU A 22 -1.78 15.04 -42.51
CA GLU A 22 -0.91 14.34 -41.60
C GLU A 22 -0.93 15.23 -40.37
N ASP A 23 -1.61 14.73 -39.35
CA ASP A 23 -1.53 15.21 -37.99
C ASP A 23 -0.04 15.21 -37.65
N THR A 24 0.60 16.34 -37.92
CA THR A 24 2.06 16.49 -37.88
C THR A 24 2.39 16.69 -36.40
N MET A 25 2.08 15.69 -35.58
CA MET A 25 2.61 15.58 -34.24
C MET A 25 4.12 15.49 -34.40
N ASN A 26 4.80 16.58 -34.07
CA ASN A 26 6.24 16.65 -34.10
C ASN A 26 6.77 15.60 -33.09
N PRO A 27 7.50 14.56 -33.52
CA PRO A 27 7.96 13.50 -32.62
C PRO A 27 8.97 13.98 -31.57
N PHE A 28 9.41 15.24 -31.69
CA PHE A 28 10.30 15.92 -30.75
C PHE A 28 9.58 16.96 -29.87
N GLU A 29 8.29 17.22 -30.09
CA GLU A 29 7.49 17.98 -29.12
C GLU A 29 7.25 17.12 -27.88
N ARG A 30 7.92 17.46 -26.78
CA ARG A 30 7.58 16.89 -25.47
C ARG A 30 6.21 17.42 -25.06
N PRO A 31 5.25 16.54 -24.72
CA PRO A 31 4.01 16.96 -24.09
C PRO A 31 4.35 17.78 -22.83
N THR A 32 4.00 19.07 -22.82
CA THR A 32 4.27 19.99 -21.70
C THR A 32 3.41 19.67 -20.47
N ARG A 33 2.41 18.80 -20.64
CA ARG A 33 1.49 18.36 -19.60
C ARG A 33 1.07 16.93 -19.91
N LEU A 34 1.62 15.97 -19.16
CA LEU A 34 1.01 14.65 -19.04
C LEU A 34 -0.30 14.85 -18.27
N GLU A 35 -1.44 14.57 -18.91
CA GLU A 35 -2.71 14.42 -18.20
C GLU A 35 -2.51 13.42 -17.03
N PRO A 36 -3.22 13.58 -15.89
CA PRO A 36 -3.07 12.67 -14.78
C PRO A 36 -3.38 11.25 -15.25
N GLU A 37 -2.33 10.44 -15.37
CA GLU A 37 -2.41 9.04 -15.73
C GLU A 37 -3.34 8.36 -14.71
N GLU A 38 -4.36 7.65 -15.18
CA GLU A 38 -5.20 6.85 -14.28
C GLU A 38 -4.28 5.99 -13.41
N PRO A 39 -4.56 5.89 -12.10
CA PRO A 39 -3.67 5.18 -11.19
C PRO A 39 -3.48 3.76 -11.70
N ASP A 40 -2.22 3.42 -12.03
CA ASP A 40 -1.88 2.09 -12.54
C ASP A 40 -2.24 1.00 -11.52
N ALA A 41 -2.39 -0.24 -12.00
CA ALA A 41 -2.82 -1.37 -11.16
C ALA A 41 -1.90 -1.60 -9.94
N LEU A 42 -0.60 -1.31 -10.04
CA LEU A 42 0.32 -1.42 -8.91
C LEU A 42 0.08 -0.30 -7.88
N SER A 43 -0.18 0.93 -8.32
CA SER A 43 -0.56 2.05 -7.44
C SER A 43 -1.79 1.72 -6.62
N LEU A 44 -2.81 1.14 -7.25
CA LEU A 44 -4.04 0.71 -6.59
C LEU A 44 -3.76 -0.42 -5.57
N ALA A 45 -2.98 -1.43 -5.96
CA ALA A 45 -2.62 -2.53 -5.06
C ALA A 45 -1.82 -2.04 -3.83
N LEU A 46 -0.85 -1.14 -4.02
CA LEU A 46 -0.08 -0.56 -2.92
C LEU A 46 -0.95 0.29 -1.98
N ALA A 47 -1.94 1.01 -2.53
CA ALA A 47 -2.89 1.78 -1.73
C ALA A 47 -3.83 0.87 -0.91
N GLU A 48 -4.29 -0.27 -1.46
CA GLU A 48 -5.08 -1.25 -0.73
C GLU A 48 -4.29 -1.82 0.46
N ILE A 49 -3.04 -2.21 0.23
CA ILE A 49 -2.17 -2.77 1.28
C ILE A 49 -1.90 -1.73 2.38
N GLU A 50 -1.61 -0.49 2.00
CA GLU A 50 -1.41 0.60 2.95
C GLU A 50 -2.67 0.88 3.77
N ALA A 51 -3.85 0.93 3.13
CA ALA A 51 -5.12 1.14 3.84
C ALA A 51 -5.35 0.03 4.88
N GLY A 52 -5.13 -1.24 4.51
CA GLY A 52 -5.26 -2.36 5.44
C GLY A 52 -4.25 -2.31 6.61
N ALA A 53 -3.02 -1.86 6.35
CA ALA A 53 -2.04 -1.66 7.41
C ALA A 53 -2.44 -0.52 8.37
N LEU A 54 -3.01 0.57 7.84
CA LEU A 54 -3.49 1.70 8.62
C LEU A 54 -4.72 1.35 9.47
N GLU A 55 -5.58 0.45 9.01
CA GLU A 55 -6.68 -0.09 9.83
C GLU A 55 -6.17 -0.80 11.08
N ILE A 56 -5.09 -1.59 10.96
CA ILE A 56 -4.45 -2.26 12.09
C ILE A 56 -3.86 -1.23 13.06
N TYR A 57 -3.27 -0.16 12.52
CA TYR A 57 -2.77 0.94 13.34
C TYR A 57 -3.90 1.63 14.11
N ALA A 58 -5.01 1.95 13.44
CA ALA A 58 -6.17 2.56 14.07
C ALA A 58 -6.75 1.67 15.19
N GLN A 59 -6.85 0.36 14.95
CA GLN A 59 -7.30 -0.61 15.95
C GLN A 59 -6.36 -0.69 17.16
N ALA A 60 -5.05 -0.50 16.95
CA ALA A 60 -4.03 -0.47 17.99
C ALA A 60 -3.87 0.91 18.66
N GLY A 61 -4.69 1.91 18.28
CA GLY A 61 -4.60 3.27 18.81
C GLY A 61 -3.40 4.08 18.32
N LEU A 62 -2.73 3.63 17.25
CA LEU A 62 -1.64 4.37 16.64
C LEU A 62 -2.16 5.49 15.72
N PRO A 63 -1.39 6.59 15.56
CA PRO A 63 -1.70 7.61 14.57
C PRO A 63 -1.76 7.06 13.15
N ILE A 64 -2.68 7.61 12.35
CA ILE A 64 -2.87 7.25 10.93
C ILE A 64 -2.56 8.42 9.97
N GLN A 65 -2.22 9.60 10.49
CA GLN A 65 -1.90 10.75 9.66
C GLN A 65 -0.50 10.59 9.03
N PRO A 66 -0.31 10.83 7.72
CA PRO A 66 1.02 10.81 7.13
C PRO A 66 1.94 11.87 7.72
N GLY A 67 3.12 11.44 8.19
CA GLY A 67 4.14 12.35 8.69
C GLY A 67 5.14 11.71 9.64
N HIS A 68 5.79 12.57 10.41
CA HIS A 68 6.80 12.24 11.39
C HIS A 68 6.25 12.46 12.79
N TYR A 69 6.66 11.58 13.70
CA TYR A 69 6.19 11.53 15.06
C TYR A 69 7.35 11.44 16.05
N ARG A 70 7.11 11.95 17.26
CA ARG A 70 7.96 11.69 18.42
C ARG A 70 7.19 10.94 19.49
N SER A 71 7.86 10.13 20.27
CA SER A 71 7.33 9.52 21.47
C SER A 71 8.25 9.86 22.63
N ASP A 72 7.62 10.37 23.69
CA ASP A 72 8.24 10.76 24.95
C ASP A 72 8.47 9.51 25.82
N PRO A 73 9.59 9.42 26.56
CA PRO A 73 9.89 8.26 27.40
C PRO A 73 8.87 8.00 28.53
N ASP A 74 8.20 9.03 29.04
CA ASP A 74 7.32 8.94 30.20
C ASP A 74 5.91 8.47 29.81
N THR A 75 5.35 9.02 28.73
CA THR A 75 4.00 8.66 28.26
C THR A 75 4.01 7.54 27.24
N GLY A 76 5.06 7.45 26.41
CA GLY A 76 5.12 6.52 25.28
C GLY A 76 4.23 6.91 24.10
N ASP A 77 3.42 7.97 24.21
CA ASP A 77 2.46 8.38 23.17
C ASP A 77 3.15 9.03 21.97
N TRP A 78 2.68 8.69 20.77
CA TRP A 78 3.16 9.29 19.53
C TRP A 78 2.49 10.64 19.27
N VAL A 79 3.30 11.71 19.25
CA VAL A 79 2.89 13.08 18.96
C VAL A 79 3.33 13.47 17.55
N PHE A 80 2.38 13.96 16.74
CA PHE A 80 2.65 14.47 15.40
C PHE A 80 3.61 15.66 15.44
N MET A 81 4.59 15.66 14.54
CA MET A 81 5.58 16.72 14.45
C MET A 81 5.40 17.54 13.18
N ALA A 82 5.54 16.88 12.04
CA ALA A 82 5.49 17.51 10.72
C ALA A 82 5.23 16.46 9.64
N ARG A 83 4.67 16.90 8.51
CA ARG A 83 4.44 16.01 7.35
C ARG A 83 5.77 15.57 6.73
N GLN A 84 6.73 16.48 6.63
CA GLN A 84 8.07 16.25 6.12
C GLN A 84 9.05 16.95 7.06
N ILE A 85 10.23 16.37 7.23
CA ILE A 85 11.30 16.92 8.07
C ILE A 85 12.57 16.94 7.22
N GLU A 86 13.21 18.10 7.14
CA GLU A 86 14.47 18.24 6.44
C GLU A 86 15.61 17.58 7.22
N PRO A 87 16.70 17.12 6.56
CA PRO A 87 17.82 16.49 7.25
C PRO A 87 18.41 17.32 8.40
N SER A 88 18.47 18.65 8.23
CA SER A 88 18.96 19.59 9.26
C SER A 88 18.02 19.66 10.47
N GLU A 89 16.71 19.68 10.25
CA GLU A 89 15.70 19.67 11.32
C GLU A 89 15.74 18.36 12.11
N ARG A 90 15.90 17.23 11.42
CA ARG A 90 16.06 15.92 12.06
C ARG A 90 17.30 15.86 12.95
N PHE A 91 18.40 16.47 12.52
CA PHE A 91 19.59 16.60 13.37
C PHE A 91 19.32 17.48 14.60
N ALA A 92 18.67 18.63 14.43
CA ALA A 92 18.30 19.50 15.54
C ALA A 92 17.35 18.81 16.55
N LEU A 93 16.45 17.95 16.06
CA LEU A 93 15.57 17.15 16.89
C LEU A 93 16.31 16.10 17.71
N ALA A 94 17.31 15.43 17.13
CA ALA A 94 18.15 14.48 17.85
C ALA A 94 18.93 15.15 18.99
N LEU A 95 19.36 16.41 18.81
CA LEU A 95 19.99 17.19 19.89
C LEU A 95 18.99 17.63 20.97
N ARG A 96 17.75 17.98 20.58
CA ARG A 96 16.72 18.47 21.51
C ARG A 96 16.08 17.34 22.32
N TYR A 97 15.94 16.16 21.73
CA TYR A 97 15.31 14.99 22.35
C TYR A 97 16.20 13.75 22.14
N PRO A 98 17.27 13.59 22.93
CA PRO A 98 18.26 12.55 22.69
C PRO A 98 17.70 11.13 22.87
N PRO A 99 17.99 10.18 21.96
CA PRO A 99 17.45 8.82 22.04
C PRO A 99 17.98 8.04 23.25
N GLU A 100 19.20 8.34 23.71
CA GLU A 100 19.75 7.85 24.97
C GLU A 100 18.93 8.23 26.22
N GLN A 101 18.07 9.24 26.13
CA GLN A 101 17.12 9.61 27.19
C GLN A 101 15.74 8.93 27.02
N GLY A 102 15.64 7.96 26.11
CA GLY A 102 14.41 7.20 25.84
C GLY A 102 13.45 7.87 24.85
N TRP A 103 13.81 9.03 24.30
CA TRP A 103 13.04 9.67 23.23
C TRP A 103 13.09 8.85 21.95
N ARG A 104 11.97 8.81 21.24
CA ARG A 104 11.83 8.03 20.02
C ARG A 104 11.29 8.88 18.90
N PHE A 105 11.84 8.66 17.71
CA PHE A 105 11.38 9.29 16.48
C PHE A 105 11.10 8.21 15.45
N ALA A 106 9.99 8.38 14.74
CA ALA A 106 9.60 7.48 13.68
C ALA A 106 8.74 8.22 12.66
N ARG A 107 8.77 7.75 11.43
CA ARG A 107 7.74 8.11 10.46
C ARG A 107 6.48 7.27 10.71
N LEU A 108 5.37 7.65 10.09
CA LEU A 108 4.13 6.86 10.13
C LEU A 108 4.39 5.38 9.82
N GLU A 109 5.23 5.09 8.83
CA GLU A 109 5.51 3.73 8.39
C GLU A 109 6.23 2.87 9.46
N ASP A 110 6.95 3.52 10.38
CA ASP A 110 7.85 2.88 11.34
C ASP A 110 7.28 2.82 12.78
N LEU A 111 6.14 3.44 13.07
CA LEU A 111 5.61 3.55 14.45
C LEU A 111 5.43 2.19 15.12
N GLY A 112 4.92 1.22 14.36
CA GLY A 112 4.62 -0.12 14.83
C GLY A 112 5.83 -1.05 14.93
N ALA A 113 7.01 -0.66 14.44
CA ALA A 113 8.16 -1.55 14.28
C ALA A 113 8.64 -2.20 15.60
N ARG A 114 8.43 -1.53 16.74
CA ARG A 114 8.76 -2.06 18.08
C ARG A 114 7.55 -2.26 18.98
N SER A 115 6.36 -2.37 18.39
CA SER A 115 5.15 -2.70 19.15
C SER A 115 5.26 -4.09 19.78
N GLY A 116 4.64 -4.30 20.94
CA GLY A 116 4.48 -5.63 21.54
C GLY A 116 3.56 -6.55 20.72
N HIS A 117 2.65 -5.98 19.94
CA HIS A 117 1.70 -6.72 19.11
C HIS A 117 2.32 -7.14 17.78
N GLU A 118 2.25 -8.43 17.47
CA GLU A 118 2.81 -8.99 16.23
C GLU A 118 2.16 -8.39 14.97
N ASP A 119 0.85 -8.23 14.97
CA ASP A 119 0.11 -7.69 13.83
C ASP A 119 0.52 -6.24 13.51
N VAL A 120 0.82 -5.46 14.55
CA VAL A 120 1.26 -4.07 14.42
C VAL A 120 2.67 -4.01 13.84
N ARG A 121 3.56 -4.93 14.24
CA ARG A 121 4.90 -5.06 13.63
C ARG A 121 4.80 -5.51 12.16
N ALA A 122 3.91 -6.45 11.85
CA ALA A 122 3.65 -6.88 10.49
C ALA A 122 3.13 -5.74 9.62
N ALA A 123 2.15 -4.96 10.11
CA ALA A 123 1.63 -3.78 9.44
C ALA A 123 2.72 -2.71 9.21
N ALA A 124 3.60 -2.47 10.19
CA ALA A 124 4.75 -1.57 10.02
C ALA A 124 5.68 -2.02 8.88
N ARG A 125 5.99 -3.31 8.83
CA ARG A 125 6.81 -3.87 7.74
C ARG A 125 6.16 -3.67 6.37
N LEU A 126 4.85 -3.93 6.26
CA LEU A 126 4.12 -3.69 5.01
C LEU A 126 4.21 -2.21 4.57
N MET A 127 4.02 -1.26 5.49
CA MET A 127 4.11 0.16 5.17
C MET A 127 5.53 0.58 4.74
N ALA A 128 6.57 0.06 5.39
CA ALA A 128 7.95 0.31 5.00
C ALA A 128 8.27 -0.23 3.59
N ASP A 129 7.78 -1.44 3.27
CA ASP A 129 7.95 -2.07 1.95
C ASP A 129 7.17 -1.28 0.87
N VAL A 130 5.93 -0.86 1.16
CA VAL A 130 5.14 0.01 0.28
C VAL A 130 5.87 1.34 0.02
N ALA A 131 6.39 1.99 1.06
CA ALA A 131 7.14 3.23 0.92
C ALA A 131 8.41 3.04 0.07
N THR A 132 9.12 1.93 0.27
CA THR A 132 10.31 1.55 -0.51
C THR A 132 9.97 1.35 -1.99
N LEU A 133 8.90 0.62 -2.30
CA LEU A 133 8.46 0.41 -3.68
C LEU A 133 7.98 1.71 -4.34
N ARG A 134 7.29 2.60 -3.61
CA ARG A 134 6.90 3.91 -4.15
C ARG A 134 8.10 4.81 -4.42
N ALA A 135 9.13 4.75 -3.57
CA ALA A 135 10.36 5.50 -3.78
C ALA A 135 11.15 4.96 -4.98
N SER A 136 11.24 3.63 -5.12
CA SER A 136 12.00 2.98 -6.20
C SER A 136 11.43 3.24 -7.59
N ARG A 137 10.11 3.49 -7.69
CA ARG A 137 9.47 3.89 -8.97
C ARG A 137 10.00 5.18 -9.56
N ARG A 138 10.61 6.05 -8.76
CA ARG A 138 11.24 7.30 -9.22
C ARG A 138 12.72 7.11 -9.56
N ALA A 139 13.23 5.90 -9.38
CA ALA A 139 14.63 5.53 -9.56
C ALA A 139 14.75 4.30 -10.47
N VAL A 140 15.97 3.78 -10.61
CA VAL A 140 16.22 2.55 -11.36
C VAL A 140 15.72 1.35 -10.56
N LEU A 141 14.87 0.52 -11.17
CA LEU A 141 14.40 -0.71 -10.57
C LEU A 141 15.53 -1.75 -10.53
N THR A 142 15.73 -2.39 -9.38
CA THR A 142 16.75 -3.42 -9.14
C THR A 142 16.09 -4.76 -8.85
N GLN A 143 16.89 -5.82 -8.83
CA GLN A 143 16.45 -7.16 -8.43
C GLN A 143 15.86 -7.17 -7.01
N ASP A 144 16.43 -6.37 -6.09
CA ASP A 144 15.95 -6.27 -4.72
C ASP A 144 14.51 -5.74 -4.66
N HIS A 145 14.15 -4.77 -5.51
CA HIS A 145 12.78 -4.26 -5.56
C HIS A 145 11.76 -5.32 -6.02
N LEU A 146 12.16 -6.24 -6.91
CA LEU A 146 11.30 -7.36 -7.31
C LEU A 146 11.10 -8.33 -6.15
N LEU A 147 12.17 -8.63 -5.41
CA LEU A 147 12.09 -9.46 -4.20
C LEU A 147 11.18 -8.81 -3.15
N THR A 148 11.35 -7.52 -2.87
CA THR A 148 10.49 -6.75 -1.97
C THR A 148 9.02 -6.83 -2.39
N ALA A 149 8.72 -6.72 -3.69
CA ALA A 149 7.34 -6.82 -4.18
C ALA A 149 6.73 -8.22 -3.96
N MET A 150 7.51 -9.29 -4.18
CA MET A 150 7.07 -10.66 -3.94
C MET A 150 6.83 -10.92 -2.45
N GLU A 151 7.75 -10.50 -1.59
CA GLU A 151 7.64 -10.62 -0.14
C GLU A 151 6.45 -9.81 0.39
N LEU A 152 6.25 -8.59 -0.10
CA LEU A 152 5.11 -7.74 0.25
C LEU A 152 3.78 -8.44 -0.04
N GLY A 153 3.63 -9.01 -1.24
CA GLY A 153 2.42 -9.73 -1.62
C GLY A 153 2.15 -10.97 -0.77
N ALA A 154 3.20 -11.67 -0.33
CA ALA A 154 3.08 -12.83 0.56
C ALA A 154 2.72 -12.41 1.99
N ALA A 155 3.40 -11.39 2.51
CA ALA A 155 3.16 -10.85 3.85
C ALA A 155 1.74 -10.27 3.98
N TRP A 156 1.24 -9.59 2.94
CA TRP A 156 -0.13 -9.06 2.94
C TRP A 156 -1.19 -10.17 3.05
N ARG A 157 -1.04 -11.25 2.26
CA ARG A 157 -1.95 -12.40 2.32
C ARG A 157 -1.92 -13.06 3.71
N ALA A 158 -0.73 -13.32 4.24
CA ALA A 158 -0.58 -13.90 5.58
C ALA A 158 -1.25 -13.04 6.67
N LEU A 159 -1.12 -11.72 6.58
CA LEU A 159 -1.74 -10.79 7.53
C LEU A 159 -3.28 -10.81 7.43
N ARG A 160 -3.84 -10.82 6.22
CA ARG A 160 -5.29 -10.95 6.00
C ARG A 160 -5.83 -12.27 6.53
N ASP A 161 -5.13 -13.36 6.27
CA ASP A 161 -5.55 -14.69 6.73
C ASP A 161 -5.55 -14.76 8.27
N ALA A 162 -4.53 -14.21 8.93
CA ALA A 162 -4.46 -14.11 10.38
C ALA A 162 -5.59 -13.25 10.98
N GLN A 163 -5.96 -12.15 10.33
CA GLN A 163 -7.10 -11.31 10.72
C GLN A 163 -8.44 -12.04 10.53
N ALA A 164 -8.61 -12.77 9.43
CA ALA A 164 -9.81 -13.57 9.18
C ALA A 164 -10.00 -14.66 10.25
N VAL A 165 -8.91 -15.31 10.68
CA VAL A 165 -8.95 -16.29 11.78
C VAL A 165 -9.34 -15.63 13.11
N ARG A 166 -8.78 -14.45 13.43
CA ARG A 166 -9.09 -13.74 14.69
C ARG A 166 -10.51 -13.20 14.77
N THR A 167 -11.06 -12.72 13.65
CA THR A 167 -12.44 -12.21 13.57
C THR A 167 -13.47 -13.34 13.54
N SER A 168 -13.06 -14.53 13.11
CA SER A 168 -13.92 -15.72 13.12
C SER A 168 -14.19 -16.20 14.55
N ARG A 169 -15.45 -16.14 15.01
CA ARG A 169 -15.92 -16.73 16.29
C ARG A 169 -15.99 -18.25 16.26
N LEU A 170 -15.01 -18.92 15.65
CA LEU A 170 -14.94 -20.38 15.66
C LEU A 170 -14.38 -20.80 17.02
N THR A 171 -15.29 -21.06 17.96
CA THR A 171 -14.96 -21.78 19.18
C THR A 171 -14.71 -23.22 18.80
N LEU A 172 -13.45 -23.63 18.76
CA LEU A 172 -13.08 -25.04 18.72
C LEU A 172 -13.57 -25.67 20.03
N SER A 173 -14.79 -26.24 20.00
CA SER A 173 -15.27 -27.06 21.09
C SER A 173 -14.45 -28.34 21.09
N ALA A 174 -13.66 -28.54 22.15
CA ALA A 174 -12.96 -29.80 22.35
C ALA A 174 -13.99 -30.94 22.38
N PRO A 175 -13.74 -32.09 21.73
CA PRO A 175 -14.65 -33.22 21.79
C PRO A 175 -14.83 -33.64 23.25
N GLU A 176 -16.09 -33.66 23.70
CA GLU A 176 -16.47 -34.08 25.04
C GLU A 176 -15.92 -35.50 25.27
N PRO A 177 -15.13 -35.76 26.33
CA PRO A 177 -14.59 -37.08 26.57
C PRO A 177 -15.76 -38.04 26.79
N ALA A 178 -15.93 -38.98 25.86
CA ALA A 178 -17.00 -39.95 25.91
C ALA A 178 -16.98 -40.66 27.27
N ARG A 179 -18.07 -40.50 28.05
CA ARG A 179 -18.27 -41.25 29.30
C ARG A 179 -18.09 -42.74 28.98
N PRO A 180 -17.24 -43.49 29.71
CA PRO A 180 -17.14 -44.92 29.52
C PRO A 180 -18.51 -45.55 29.78
N LYS A 181 -19.07 -46.21 28.77
CA LYS A 181 -20.29 -47.01 28.93
C LYS A 181 -20.00 -48.09 29.97
N ALA A 182 -20.67 -48.00 31.12
CA ALA A 182 -20.67 -49.07 32.10
C ALA A 182 -21.14 -50.35 31.42
N LEU A 183 -20.26 -51.35 31.38
CA LEU A 183 -20.61 -52.70 30.96
C LEU A 183 -21.74 -53.20 31.87
N LYS A 184 -22.84 -53.59 31.24
CA LYS A 184 -24.02 -54.18 31.87
C LYS A 184 -23.60 -55.52 32.48
N GLY A 185 -23.15 -55.52 33.73
CA GLY A 185 -22.61 -56.75 34.32
C GLY A 185 -22.22 -56.74 35.79
N ASP A 186 -22.47 -55.68 36.58
CA ASP A 186 -22.25 -55.76 38.02
C ASP A 186 -23.57 -55.83 38.77
N LYS A 187 -23.92 -57.05 39.21
CA LYS A 187 -24.98 -57.29 40.19
C LYS A 187 -24.43 -56.92 41.58
N PRO A 188 -25.10 -56.07 42.37
CA PRO A 188 -24.68 -55.84 43.74
C PRO A 188 -24.98 -57.08 44.61
N SER A 189 -23.95 -57.60 45.28
CA SER A 189 -24.09 -58.61 46.33
C SER A 189 -24.83 -58.03 47.53
N ARG A 190 -25.94 -58.66 47.93
CA ARG A 190 -26.68 -58.31 49.15
C ARG A 190 -25.84 -58.66 50.40
N PRO A 191 -25.74 -57.77 51.40
CA PRO A 191 -25.18 -58.14 52.70
C PRO A 191 -26.20 -58.96 53.52
N ARG A 192 -25.68 -59.89 54.32
CA ARG A 192 -26.40 -60.63 55.38
C ARG A 192 -26.46 -59.83 56.66
#